data_AF-B4WW33-F1
#
_entry.id   AF-B4WW33-F1
#
_cell.length_a   1.000
_cell.length_b   1.000
_cell.length_c   1.000
_cell.angle_alpha   90.00
_cell.angle_beta   90.00
_cell.angle_gamma   90.00
#
_symmetry.space_group_name_H-M   'P 1'
#
loop_
_entity.id
_entity.type
_entity.pdbx_description
1 polymer ?
#
loop_
_entity_poly.entity_id
_entity_poly.type
_entity_poly.pdbx_seq_one_letter_code
_entity_poly.pdbx_strand_id
1 'polypeptide(L)'
;MNDIIWDAFISHASEDHKEVVIPLADLLTSSGLKIWLDKGEIFVGDSLREKIDEGLAGSQFGIVILSHNFFSKDWPRAELDGLFSREISGEKVILPVWHNISLEEIKRYSPLIAGKFAVSTSDGLSRVAKQILSAIHKVGRKASIGKPIYTGKLTKKAIMKFPEGSYLVSNCYSSFDRRPLIEEHVGYVDERENLWEQAKSSGSDGRLCHVFKDYDDYVAYARMIYSSSIKGST
;
A
#
# COMPACT_ATOMS: atom_id res chain seq x y z
N MET A 1 7.76 8.35 15.37
CA MET A 1 7.03 8.29 14.09
C MET A 1 6.58 6.85 13.95
N ASN A 2 5.28 6.59 13.82
CA ASN A 2 4.83 5.23 13.54
C ASN A 2 5.32 4.87 12.14
N ASP A 3 6.16 3.85 12.04
CA ASP A 3 6.50 3.26 10.76
C ASP A 3 5.21 2.66 10.19
N ILE A 4 4.74 3.20 9.08
CA ILE A 4 3.62 2.66 8.32
C ILE A 4 4.15 1.41 7.61
N ILE A 5 3.66 0.24 8.01
CA ILE A 5 4.16 -1.06 7.51
C ILE A 5 3.31 -1.55 6.34
N TRP A 6 2.01 -1.24 6.35
CA TRP A 6 1.03 -1.76 5.40
C TRP A 6 0.43 -0.65 4.54
N ASP A 7 0.08 -0.98 3.30
CA ASP A 7 -0.68 -0.06 2.45
C ASP A 7 -2.12 0.04 2.94
N ALA A 8 -2.76 -1.11 3.18
CA ALA A 8 -4.11 -1.18 3.69
C ALA A 8 -4.30 -2.36 4.66
N PHE A 9 -5.29 -2.25 5.53
CA PHE A 9 -5.86 -3.40 6.25
C PHE A 9 -7.29 -3.64 5.78
N ILE A 10 -7.80 -4.87 5.95
CA ILE A 10 -9.19 -5.23 5.61
C ILE A 10 -9.97 -5.52 6.89
N SER A 11 -10.82 -4.59 7.27
CA SER A 11 -11.80 -4.75 8.34
C SER A 11 -13.02 -5.53 7.87
N HIS A 12 -13.37 -6.60 8.59
CA HIS A 12 -14.42 -7.52 8.19
C HIS A 12 -15.02 -8.27 9.39
N ALA A 13 -16.22 -8.81 9.19
CA ALA A 13 -16.74 -9.83 10.09
C ALA A 13 -16.00 -11.15 9.85
N SER A 14 -15.63 -11.85 10.93
CA SER A 14 -14.99 -13.18 10.90
C SER A 14 -15.62 -14.16 9.91
N GLU A 15 -16.93 -14.07 9.75
CA GLU A 15 -17.75 -14.92 8.88
C GLU A 15 -17.47 -14.67 7.38
N ASP A 16 -17.04 -13.47 6.99
CA ASP A 16 -16.75 -13.10 5.60
C ASP A 16 -15.32 -13.45 5.16
N HIS A 17 -14.51 -13.97 6.09
CA HIS A 17 -13.06 -14.11 5.91
C HIS A 17 -12.70 -14.97 4.69
N LYS A 18 -13.32 -16.15 4.57
CA LYS A 18 -13.02 -17.09 3.48
C LYS A 18 -13.66 -16.71 2.15
N GLU A 19 -14.86 -16.12 2.18
CA GLU A 19 -15.63 -15.84 0.96
C GLU A 19 -15.08 -14.63 0.21
N VAL A 20 -14.69 -13.57 0.93
CA VAL A 20 -14.37 -12.27 0.31
C VAL A 20 -12.97 -11.80 0.65
N VAL A 21 -12.59 -11.93 1.92
CA VAL A 21 -11.42 -11.23 2.44
C VAL A 21 -10.14 -11.84 1.89
N ILE A 22 -9.99 -13.16 1.97
CA ILE A 22 -8.82 -13.86 1.41
C ILE A 22 -8.71 -13.61 -0.10
N PRO A 23 -9.73 -13.87 -0.94
CA PRO A 23 -9.59 -13.67 -2.38
C PRO A 23 -9.34 -12.20 -2.78
N LEU A 24 -9.93 -11.24 -2.06
CA LEU A 24 -9.68 -9.82 -2.30
C LEU A 24 -8.25 -9.43 -1.91
N ALA A 25 -7.76 -9.90 -0.76
CA ALA A 25 -6.40 -9.66 -0.31
C ALA A 25 -5.37 -10.24 -1.28
N ASP A 26 -5.60 -11.44 -1.80
CA ASP A 26 -4.72 -12.07 -2.79
C ASP A 26 -4.63 -11.23 -4.08
N LEU A 27 -5.76 -10.71 -4.57
CA LEU A 27 -5.79 -9.83 -5.75
C LEU A 27 -5.05 -8.52 -5.53
N LEU A 28 -5.23 -7.90 -4.37
CA LEU A 28 -4.57 -6.65 -4.00
C LEU A 28 -3.06 -6.85 -3.80
N THR A 29 -2.67 -7.94 -3.14
CA THR A 29 -1.27 -8.33 -2.91
C THR A 29 -0.56 -8.66 -4.22
N SER A 30 -1.22 -9.42 -5.11
CA SER A 30 -0.73 -9.70 -6.47
C SER A 30 -0.54 -8.43 -7.31
N SER A 31 -1.17 -7.33 -6.92
CA SER A 31 -1.04 -6.02 -7.56
C SER A 31 0.00 -5.10 -6.86
N GLY A 32 0.77 -5.63 -5.91
CA GLY A 32 1.84 -4.92 -5.21
C GLY A 32 1.36 -4.01 -4.08
N LEU A 33 0.30 -4.41 -3.37
CA LEU A 33 -0.08 -3.79 -2.08
C LEU A 33 0.33 -4.69 -0.91
N LYS A 34 0.83 -4.08 0.17
CA LYS A 34 0.99 -4.75 1.46
C LYS A 34 -0.35 -4.72 2.20
N ILE A 35 -1.02 -5.86 2.30
CA ILE A 35 -2.33 -5.99 2.94
C ILE A 35 -2.22 -6.69 4.29
N TRP A 36 -2.85 -6.13 5.31
CA TRP A 36 -2.97 -6.74 6.64
C TRP A 36 -4.37 -7.32 6.89
N LEU A 37 -4.44 -8.60 7.28
CA LEU A 37 -5.68 -9.32 7.56
C LEU A 37 -5.99 -9.50 9.07
N ASP A 38 -5.04 -10.02 9.86
CA ASP A 38 -5.30 -10.52 11.22
C ASP A 38 -5.78 -9.47 12.24
N LYS A 39 -5.51 -8.18 12.02
CA LYS A 39 -6.03 -7.10 12.90
C LYS A 39 -7.39 -6.56 12.49
N GLY A 40 -7.86 -6.91 11.30
CA GLY A 40 -9.13 -6.40 10.77
C GLY A 40 -10.33 -7.28 11.08
N GLU A 41 -10.14 -8.45 11.68
CA GLU A 41 -11.24 -9.31 12.09
C GLU A 41 -11.98 -8.72 13.30
N ILE A 42 -13.30 -8.72 13.20
CA ILE A 42 -14.18 -8.13 14.21
C ILE A 42 -15.13 -9.19 14.77
N PHE A 43 -15.27 -9.20 16.09
CA PHE A 43 -16.14 -10.08 16.86
C PHE A 43 -17.28 -9.31 17.54
N VAL A 44 -18.30 -10.03 18.00
CA VAL A 44 -19.41 -9.44 18.75
C VAL A 44 -18.87 -8.89 20.08
N GLY A 45 -19.18 -7.62 20.38
CA GLY A 45 -18.74 -6.93 21.59
C GLY A 45 -17.44 -6.14 21.44
N ASP A 46 -16.75 -6.22 20.30
CA ASP A 46 -15.65 -5.30 19.98
C ASP A 46 -16.18 -3.87 19.81
N SER A 47 -15.32 -2.86 19.92
CA SER A 47 -15.61 -1.50 19.42
C SER A 47 -15.11 -1.36 17.99
N LEU A 48 -16.00 -0.96 17.07
CA LEU A 48 -15.64 -0.77 15.66
C LEU A 48 -14.57 0.33 15.53
N ARG A 49 -14.71 1.38 16.34
CA ARG A 49 -13.78 2.51 16.32
C ARG A 49 -12.37 2.09 16.73
N GLU A 50 -12.24 1.31 17.78
CA GLU A 50 -10.94 0.84 18.28
C GLU A 50 -10.25 -0.05 17.25
N LYS A 51 -10.96 -1.03 16.68
CA LYS A 51 -10.44 -1.91 15.62
C LYS A 51 -9.94 -1.14 14.40
N ILE A 52 -10.69 -0.11 13.99
CA ILE A 52 -10.30 0.72 12.85
C ILE A 52 -9.08 1.58 13.20
N ASP A 53 -9.06 2.20 14.38
CA ASP A 53 -7.90 3.00 14.81
C ASP A 53 -6.63 2.12 14.97
N GLU A 54 -6.76 0.87 15.42
CA GLU A 54 -5.67 -0.12 15.45
C GLU A 54 -5.16 -0.49 14.06
N GLY A 55 -6.05 -0.75 13.10
CA GLY A 55 -5.68 -1.04 11.72
C GLY A 55 -5.00 0.15 11.04
N LEU A 56 -5.53 1.35 11.27
CA LEU A 56 -4.97 2.62 10.76
C LEU A 56 -3.67 3.03 11.47
N ALA A 57 -3.34 2.48 12.63
CA ALA A 57 -2.08 2.76 13.29
C ALA A 57 -0.86 2.22 12.52
N GLY A 58 -1.05 1.14 11.74
CA GLY A 58 -0.01 0.51 10.92
C GLY A 58 -0.26 0.55 9.41
N SER A 59 -1.38 1.15 8.98
CA SER A 59 -1.82 1.16 7.57
C SER A 59 -2.26 2.55 7.12
N GLN A 60 -2.11 2.83 5.83
CA GLN A 60 -2.53 4.13 5.27
C GLN A 60 -4.02 4.19 4.95
N PHE A 61 -4.57 3.05 4.53
CA PHE A 61 -5.96 2.90 4.14
C PHE A 61 -6.64 1.80 4.98
N GLY A 62 -7.93 1.97 5.24
CA GLY A 62 -8.77 0.91 5.80
C GLY A 62 -9.81 0.47 4.78
N ILE A 63 -9.81 -0.79 4.37
CA ILE A 63 -10.88 -1.35 3.54
C ILE A 63 -11.90 -1.97 4.50
N VAL A 64 -13.18 -1.60 4.41
CA VAL A 64 -14.22 -2.11 5.31
C VAL A 64 -15.25 -2.90 4.52
N ILE A 65 -15.37 -4.19 4.81
CA ILE A 65 -16.35 -5.08 4.22
C ILE A 65 -17.70 -4.89 4.94
N LEU A 66 -18.64 -4.27 4.24
CA LEU A 66 -20.00 -4.04 4.69
C LEU A 66 -20.90 -5.16 4.16
N SER A 67 -21.15 -6.15 5.01
CA SER A 67 -22.00 -7.33 4.74
C SER A 67 -23.12 -7.42 5.78
N HIS A 68 -24.05 -8.36 5.61
CA HIS A 68 -25.01 -8.71 6.66
C HIS A 68 -24.32 -9.17 7.95
N ASN A 69 -23.23 -9.93 7.86
CA ASN A 69 -22.44 -10.38 9.01
C ASN A 69 -21.74 -9.23 9.74
N PHE A 70 -21.34 -8.19 9.00
CA PHE A 70 -20.80 -6.97 9.60
C PHE A 70 -21.88 -6.26 10.41
N PHE A 71 -23.07 -6.06 9.84
CA PHE A 71 -24.15 -5.33 10.51
C PHE A 71 -24.86 -6.14 11.60
N SER A 72 -24.76 -7.47 11.63
CA SER A 72 -25.34 -8.31 12.69
C SER A 72 -24.61 -8.21 14.02
N LYS A 73 -23.43 -7.57 14.08
CA LYS A 73 -22.67 -7.34 15.32
C LYS A 73 -23.20 -6.17 16.17
N ASP A 74 -24.37 -5.63 15.81
CA ASP A 74 -25.15 -4.62 16.54
C ASP A 74 -24.35 -3.36 16.94
N TRP A 75 -23.65 -2.78 15.96
CA TRP A 75 -22.87 -1.57 16.16
C TRP A 75 -23.75 -0.40 16.63
N PRO A 76 -23.33 0.34 17.67
CA PRO A 76 -23.97 1.59 18.00
C PRO A 76 -23.95 2.52 16.78
N ARG A 77 -25.10 3.12 16.44
CA ARG A 77 -25.23 4.02 15.28
C ARG A 77 -24.18 5.15 15.30
N ALA A 78 -23.84 5.64 16.48
CA ALA A 78 -22.79 6.65 16.66
C ALA A 78 -21.39 6.15 16.27
N GLU A 79 -21.06 4.87 16.46
CA GLU A 79 -19.79 4.30 15.99
C GLU A 79 -19.77 4.15 14.47
N LEU A 80 -20.86 3.67 13.87
CA LEU A 80 -21.01 3.57 12.42
C LEU A 80 -20.90 4.94 11.76
N ASP A 81 -21.67 5.92 12.22
CA ASP A 81 -21.63 7.28 11.67
C ASP A 81 -20.27 7.96 11.96
N GLY A 82 -19.68 7.69 13.13
CA GLY A 82 -18.36 8.16 13.54
C GLY A 82 -17.23 7.66 12.64
N LEU A 83 -17.29 6.40 12.22
CA LEU A 83 -16.33 5.78 11.30
C LEU A 83 -16.21 6.60 10.00
N PHE A 84 -17.36 6.96 9.43
CA PHE A 84 -17.42 7.57 8.12
C PHE A 84 -17.41 9.12 8.15
N SER A 85 -17.68 9.76 9.29
CA SER A 85 -17.55 11.21 9.42
C SER A 85 -16.10 11.71 9.38
N ARG A 86 -15.12 10.90 9.85
CA ARG A 86 -13.70 11.28 9.96
C ARG A 86 -12.96 11.43 8.63
N GLU A 87 -13.50 10.92 7.52
CA GLU A 87 -12.88 11.09 6.20
C GLU A 87 -12.95 12.53 5.68
N ILE A 88 -13.90 13.33 6.17
CA ILE A 88 -14.15 14.70 5.68
C ILE A 88 -12.95 15.63 5.98
N SER A 89 -12.09 15.29 6.95
CA SER A 89 -10.90 16.08 7.29
C SER A 89 -9.62 15.67 6.54
N GLY A 90 -9.67 14.67 5.63
CA GLY A 90 -8.59 14.34 4.70
C GLY A 90 -7.38 13.58 5.29
N GLU A 91 -7.42 13.13 6.55
CA GLU A 91 -6.24 12.51 7.19
C GLU A 91 -6.17 10.98 7.08
N LYS A 92 -7.30 10.29 7.02
CA LYS A 92 -7.40 8.81 6.98
C LYS A 92 -8.49 8.40 6.00
N VAL A 93 -8.19 7.49 5.07
CA VAL A 93 -9.10 7.08 3.99
C VAL A 93 -9.63 5.66 4.26
N ILE A 94 -10.94 5.56 4.37
CA ILE A 94 -11.71 4.35 4.57
C ILE A 94 -12.44 4.03 3.26
N LEU A 95 -12.17 2.85 2.71
CA LEU A 95 -12.73 2.38 1.45
C LEU A 95 -13.84 1.36 1.75
N PRO A 96 -15.13 1.78 1.72
CA PRO A 96 -16.23 0.85 1.92
C PRO A 96 -16.38 -0.10 0.73
N VAL A 97 -16.52 -1.39 1.02
CA VAL A 97 -16.83 -2.46 0.06
C VAL A 97 -18.15 -3.08 0.46
N TRP A 98 -19.15 -3.02 -0.41
CA TRP A 98 -20.44 -3.65 -0.16
C TRP A 98 -20.37 -5.11 -0.58
N HIS A 99 -20.69 -6.01 0.34
CA HIS A 99 -20.69 -7.44 0.08
C HIS A 99 -22.08 -8.03 0.28
N ASN A 100 -22.65 -8.53 -0.83
CA ASN A 100 -23.95 -9.22 -0.87
C ASN A 100 -25.10 -8.45 -0.19
N ILE A 101 -25.02 -7.11 -0.14
CA ILE A 101 -25.99 -6.24 0.52
C ILE A 101 -26.48 -5.15 -0.44
N SER A 102 -27.77 -4.80 -0.34
CA SER A 102 -28.39 -3.77 -1.18
C SER A 102 -28.24 -2.36 -0.59
N LEU A 103 -28.33 -1.35 -1.47
CA LEU A 103 -28.36 0.06 -1.06
C LEU A 103 -29.49 0.35 -0.05
N GLU A 104 -30.67 -0.25 -0.23
CA GLU A 104 -31.82 -0.07 0.67
C GLU A 104 -31.57 -0.67 2.06
N GLU A 105 -30.82 -1.76 2.15
CA GLU A 105 -30.38 -2.31 3.44
C GLU A 105 -29.35 -1.40 4.11
N ILE A 106 -28.35 -0.93 3.37
CA ILE A 106 -27.33 -0.02 3.92
C ILE A 106 -27.95 1.28 4.43
N LYS A 107 -28.90 1.87 3.69
CA LYS A 107 -29.63 3.07 4.13
C LYS A 107 -30.36 2.85 5.46
N ARG A 108 -30.88 1.64 5.72
CA ARG A 108 -31.55 1.31 6.98
C ARG A 108 -30.57 1.26 8.15
N TYR A 109 -29.34 0.80 7.92
CA TYR A 109 -28.29 0.82 8.93
C TYR A 109 -27.72 2.23 9.14
N SER A 110 -27.29 2.90 8.06
CA SER A 110 -26.85 4.28 8.09
C SER A 110 -27.02 4.96 6.72
N PRO A 111 -27.88 5.99 6.62
CA PRO A 111 -28.00 6.81 5.42
C PRO A 111 -26.69 7.52 5.03
N LEU A 112 -25.83 7.84 6.01
CA LEU A 112 -24.54 8.47 5.75
C LEU A 112 -23.60 7.55 4.98
N ILE A 113 -23.60 6.26 5.29
CA ILE A 113 -22.82 5.25 4.58
C ILE A 113 -23.34 5.08 3.15
N ALA A 114 -24.65 5.02 2.98
CA ALA A 114 -25.29 4.87 1.67
C ALA A 114 -24.98 6.03 0.71
N GLY A 115 -24.73 7.23 1.25
CA GLY A 115 -24.33 8.40 0.47
C GLY A 115 -22.87 8.40 0.01
N LYS A 116 -22.06 7.42 0.45
CA LYS A 116 -20.64 7.32 0.07
C LYS A 116 -20.45 6.45 -1.17
N PHE A 117 -19.44 6.81 -1.95
CA PHE A 117 -18.99 5.99 -3.06
C PHE A 117 -18.38 4.70 -2.51
N ALA A 118 -19.03 3.58 -2.78
CA ALA A 118 -18.58 2.25 -2.38
C ALA A 118 -18.53 1.34 -3.61
N VAL A 119 -17.68 0.33 -3.53
CA VAL A 119 -17.54 -0.70 -4.57
C VAL A 119 -18.30 -1.94 -4.14
N SER A 120 -19.02 -2.59 -5.05
CA SER A 120 -19.81 -3.78 -4.74
C SER A 120 -19.11 -5.05 -5.19
N THR A 121 -19.09 -6.08 -4.35
CA THR A 121 -18.60 -7.41 -4.75
C THR A 121 -19.49 -8.06 -5.81
N SER A 122 -20.73 -7.61 -5.97
CA SER A 122 -21.63 -8.07 -7.04
C SER A 122 -21.08 -7.73 -8.44
N ASP A 123 -20.17 -6.75 -8.55
CA ASP A 123 -19.45 -6.43 -9.78
C ASP A 123 -18.25 -7.36 -10.07
N GLY A 124 -17.98 -8.31 -9.16
CA GLY A 124 -16.83 -9.21 -9.19
C GLY A 124 -15.59 -8.67 -8.49
N LEU A 125 -14.88 -9.55 -7.78
CA LEU A 125 -13.73 -9.17 -6.94
C LEU A 125 -12.57 -8.53 -7.71
N SER A 126 -12.33 -8.96 -8.97
CA SER A 126 -11.31 -8.34 -9.81
C SER A 126 -11.61 -6.87 -10.12
N ARG A 127 -12.89 -6.51 -10.26
CA ARG A 127 -13.32 -5.13 -10.51
C ARG A 127 -13.26 -4.31 -9.22
N VAL A 128 -13.63 -4.90 -8.08
CA VAL A 128 -13.45 -4.31 -6.75
C VAL A 128 -11.97 -3.98 -6.51
N ALA A 129 -11.07 -4.94 -6.69
CA ALA A 129 -9.64 -4.76 -6.50
C ALA A 129 -9.07 -3.63 -7.37
N LYS A 130 -9.44 -3.57 -8.66
CA LYS A 130 -9.04 -2.48 -9.57
C LYS A 130 -9.51 -1.11 -9.11
N GLN A 131 -10.73 -1.00 -8.60
CA GLN A 131 -11.27 0.27 -8.11
C GLN A 131 -10.59 0.71 -6.81
N ILE A 132 -10.34 -0.22 -5.89
CA ILE A 132 -9.56 0.04 -4.66
C ILE A 132 -8.16 0.52 -5.02
N LEU A 133 -7.47 -0.17 -5.93
CA LEU A 133 -6.14 0.23 -6.43
C LEU A 133 -6.18 1.65 -7.02
N SER A 134 -7.18 1.95 -7.84
CA SER A 134 -7.35 3.29 -8.42
C SER A 134 -7.58 4.36 -7.34
N ALA A 135 -8.40 4.08 -6.33
CA ALA A 135 -8.64 5.00 -5.22
C ALA A 135 -7.35 5.27 -4.42
N ILE A 136 -6.61 4.22 -4.06
CA ILE A 136 -5.33 4.31 -3.37
C ILE A 136 -4.32 5.12 -4.20
N HIS A 137 -4.25 4.88 -5.52
CA HIS A 137 -3.35 5.61 -6.42
C HIS A 137 -3.73 7.09 -6.58
N LYS A 138 -5.03 7.43 -6.58
CA LYS A 138 -5.52 8.82 -6.70
C LYS A 138 -5.23 9.64 -5.45
N VAL A 139 -5.50 9.07 -4.27
CA VAL A 139 -5.17 9.71 -2.99
C VAL A 139 -3.66 9.83 -2.83
N GLY A 140 -2.93 8.88 -3.44
CA GLY A 140 -1.51 8.71 -3.24
C GLY A 140 -1.28 7.89 -1.98
N ARG A 141 -0.43 6.87 -2.10
CA ARG A 141 0.16 6.27 -0.90
C ARG A 141 0.94 7.40 -0.22
N LYS A 142 0.63 7.71 1.05
CA LYS A 142 1.63 8.24 2.00
C LYS A 142 2.68 7.14 2.18
N ALA A 143 3.40 6.82 1.10
CA ALA A 143 4.62 6.06 1.18
C ALA A 143 5.46 6.78 2.24
N SER A 144 6.19 6.01 3.05
CA SER A 144 7.55 6.41 3.40
C SER A 144 8.06 7.17 2.17
N ILE A 145 8.27 8.48 2.28
CA ILE A 145 8.79 9.25 1.14
C ILE A 145 10.02 8.44 0.76
N GLY A 146 10.01 7.82 -0.43
CA GLY A 146 11.02 6.87 -0.90
C GLY A 146 12.34 7.60 -1.09
N LYS A 147 12.84 8.20 -0.02
CA LYS A 147 14.04 8.99 0.00
C LYS A 147 15.12 7.95 0.02
N PRO A 148 16.05 8.02 -0.94
CA PRO A 148 17.21 7.16 -0.88
C PRO A 148 17.88 7.36 0.49
N ILE A 149 18.13 6.26 1.21
CA ILE A 149 18.98 6.25 2.40
C ILE A 149 20.42 6.64 2.05
N TYR A 150 20.78 6.51 0.77
CA TYR A 150 22.01 7.03 0.20
C TYR A 150 21.77 7.60 -1.20
N THR A 151 22.33 8.78 -1.47
CA THR A 151 22.45 9.35 -2.82
C THR A 151 23.88 9.83 -2.99
N GLY A 152 24.60 9.27 -3.97
CA GLY A 152 26.00 9.61 -4.18
C GLY A 152 26.68 8.74 -5.23
N LYS A 153 28.00 8.84 -5.33
CA LYS A 153 28.77 8.05 -6.31
C LYS A 153 28.86 6.59 -5.89
N LEU A 154 28.58 5.69 -6.83
CA LEU A 154 28.75 4.26 -6.66
C LEU A 154 30.25 3.93 -6.64
N THR A 155 30.78 3.73 -5.44
CA THR A 155 32.19 3.36 -5.23
C THR A 155 32.25 2.09 -4.42
N LYS A 156 33.34 1.32 -4.55
CA LYS A 156 33.58 0.13 -3.73
C LYS A 156 33.40 0.43 -2.22
N LYS A 157 33.96 1.55 -1.76
CA LYS A 157 33.84 2.00 -0.37
C LYS A 157 32.40 2.29 0.05
N ALA A 158 31.56 2.80 -0.85
CA ALA A 158 30.15 3.02 -0.58
C ALA A 158 29.38 1.69 -0.49
N ILE A 159 29.58 0.79 -1.47
CA ILE A 159 28.94 -0.54 -1.50
C ILE A 159 29.19 -1.31 -0.21
N MET A 160 30.45 -1.31 0.27
CA MET A 160 30.81 -1.99 1.52
C MET A 160 30.11 -1.43 2.76
N LYS A 161 29.50 -0.24 2.69
CA LYS A 161 28.80 0.41 3.81
C LYS A 161 27.28 0.37 3.70
N PHE A 162 26.72 -0.08 2.58
CA PHE A 162 25.27 -0.12 2.43
C PHE A 162 24.66 -1.16 3.39
N PRO A 163 23.48 -0.89 3.99
CA PRO A 163 22.81 -1.88 4.81
C PRO A 163 22.50 -3.14 4.01
N GLU A 164 22.67 -4.31 4.62
CA GLU A 164 22.24 -5.56 4.02
C GLU A 164 20.72 -5.56 3.79
N GLY A 165 20.27 -6.16 2.69
CA GLY A 165 18.85 -6.19 2.29
C GLY A 165 18.34 -4.89 1.65
N SER A 166 19.09 -3.79 1.76
CA SER A 166 18.77 -2.52 1.10
C SER A 166 18.74 -2.67 -0.43
N TYR A 167 18.07 -1.77 -1.13
CA TYR A 167 17.86 -1.87 -2.57
C TYR A 167 18.71 -0.84 -3.32
N LEU A 168 19.68 -1.30 -4.11
CA LEU A 168 20.59 -0.45 -4.87
C LEU A 168 20.08 -0.26 -6.30
N VAL A 169 20.05 1.00 -6.73
CA VAL A 169 19.69 1.39 -8.09
C VAL A 169 20.72 2.35 -8.66
N SER A 170 21.30 2.01 -9.81
CA SER A 170 22.19 2.92 -10.56
C SER A 170 21.37 4.02 -11.23
N ASN A 171 21.88 5.25 -11.29
CA ASN A 171 21.30 6.31 -12.12
C ASN A 171 21.92 6.33 -13.54
N CYS A 172 22.26 5.15 -14.04
CA CYS A 172 22.67 4.90 -15.42
C CYS A 172 21.66 3.93 -16.00
N TYR A 173 21.21 4.19 -17.23
CA TYR A 173 20.12 3.44 -17.84
C TYR A 173 20.58 2.80 -19.14
N SER A 174 20.11 1.59 -19.37
CA SER A 174 20.23 0.92 -20.66
C SER A 174 19.50 1.74 -21.72
N SER A 175 20.16 1.94 -22.86
CA SER A 175 19.58 2.66 -24.01
C SER A 175 18.44 1.89 -24.68
N PHE A 176 18.36 0.57 -24.45
CA PHE A 176 17.40 -0.32 -25.11
C PHE A 176 16.02 -0.32 -24.41
N ASP A 177 16.00 -0.52 -23.09
CA ASP A 177 14.79 -0.72 -22.29
C ASP A 177 14.58 0.34 -21.21
N ARG A 178 15.50 1.31 -21.09
CA ARG A 178 15.50 2.36 -20.05
C ARG A 178 15.47 1.82 -18.62
N ARG A 179 15.93 0.58 -18.40
CA ARG A 179 16.12 0.06 -17.04
C ARG A 179 17.45 0.53 -16.46
N PRO A 180 17.54 0.71 -15.13
CA PRO A 180 18.82 0.91 -14.48
C PRO A 180 19.79 -0.22 -14.82
N LEU A 181 21.07 0.11 -15.00
CA LEU A 181 22.12 -0.90 -15.25
C LEU A 181 22.40 -1.78 -14.03
N ILE A 182 22.06 -1.29 -12.83
CA ILE A 182 22.05 -2.04 -11.56
C ILE A 182 20.71 -1.78 -10.88
N GLU A 183 20.00 -2.84 -10.53
CA GLU A 183 18.70 -2.85 -9.87
C GLU A 183 18.58 -4.15 -9.06
N GLU A 184 19.12 -4.16 -7.83
CA GLU A 184 19.22 -5.39 -7.02
C GLU A 184 19.29 -5.14 -5.51
N HIS A 185 19.09 -6.19 -4.72
CA HIS A 185 19.29 -6.15 -3.28
C HIS A 185 20.78 -6.21 -2.93
N VAL A 186 21.19 -5.41 -1.96
CA VAL A 186 22.53 -5.45 -1.38
C VAL A 186 22.65 -6.71 -0.51
N GLY A 187 23.41 -7.68 -1.01
CA GLY A 187 23.72 -8.91 -0.30
C GLY A 187 24.72 -8.77 0.86
N TYR A 188 25.16 -9.93 1.34
CA TYR A 188 26.13 -10.06 2.42
C TYR A 188 27.50 -9.46 2.02
N VAL A 189 28.34 -9.15 3.01
CA VAL A 189 29.61 -8.44 2.78
C VAL A 189 30.56 -9.19 1.84
N ASP A 190 30.55 -10.51 1.89
CA ASP A 190 31.33 -11.41 1.03
C ASP A 190 30.83 -11.43 -0.43
N GLU A 191 29.55 -11.15 -0.68
CA GLU A 191 28.98 -11.07 -2.03
C GLU A 191 29.23 -9.71 -2.70
N ARG A 192 29.61 -8.67 -1.93
CA ARG A 192 29.74 -7.29 -2.42
C ARG A 192 30.88 -7.07 -3.40
N GLU A 193 31.86 -7.97 -3.45
CA GLU A 193 32.91 -7.89 -4.48
C GLU A 193 32.32 -8.14 -5.87
N ASN A 194 31.37 -9.08 -6.00
CA ASN A 194 30.69 -9.37 -7.26
C ASN A 194 29.87 -8.15 -7.72
N LEU A 195 29.16 -7.51 -6.79
CA LEU A 195 28.42 -6.27 -7.06
C LEU A 195 29.34 -5.14 -7.55
N TRP A 196 30.56 -5.05 -7.01
CA TRP A 196 31.55 -4.08 -7.48
C TRP A 196 32.08 -4.40 -8.88
N GLU A 197 32.34 -5.67 -9.19
CA GLU A 197 32.72 -6.11 -10.54
C GLU A 197 31.60 -5.85 -11.57
N GLN A 198 30.34 -6.08 -11.18
CA GLN A 198 29.17 -5.74 -11.99
C GLN A 198 29.06 -4.22 -12.23
N ALA A 199 29.35 -3.40 -11.22
CA ALA A 199 29.33 -1.95 -11.38
C ALA A 199 30.39 -1.46 -12.39
N LYS A 200 31.59 -2.05 -12.37
CA LYS A 200 32.63 -1.74 -13.35
C LYS A 200 32.28 -2.23 -14.75
N SER A 201 31.81 -3.47 -14.88
CA SER A 201 31.48 -4.05 -16.19
C SER A 201 30.30 -3.34 -16.87
N SER A 202 29.34 -2.84 -16.09
CA SER A 202 28.23 -2.03 -16.59
C SER A 202 28.59 -0.55 -16.84
N GLY A 203 29.76 -0.08 -16.40
CA GLY A 203 30.14 1.33 -16.47
C GLY A 203 29.37 2.25 -15.51
N SER A 204 28.77 1.65 -14.47
CA SER A 204 28.07 2.36 -13.39
C SER A 204 29.02 2.84 -12.28
N ASP A 205 30.28 2.40 -12.30
CA ASP A 205 31.28 2.80 -11.33
C ASP A 205 31.55 4.32 -11.35
N GLY A 206 31.62 4.93 -10.17
CA GLY A 206 31.79 6.37 -9.99
C GLY A 206 30.58 7.22 -10.40
N ARG A 207 29.51 6.62 -10.95
CA ARG A 207 28.27 7.30 -11.35
C ARG A 207 27.31 7.45 -10.17
N LEU A 208 26.32 8.31 -10.32
CA LEU A 208 25.30 8.50 -9.31
C LEU A 208 24.49 7.21 -9.10
N CYS A 209 24.24 6.85 -7.85
CA CYS A 209 23.33 5.79 -7.47
C CYS A 209 22.43 6.24 -6.32
N HIS A 210 21.33 5.53 -6.16
CA HIS A 210 20.41 5.65 -5.05
C HIS A 210 20.32 4.30 -4.34
N VAL A 211 20.32 4.31 -3.02
CA VAL A 211 20.04 3.13 -2.20
C VAL A 211 18.79 3.41 -1.40
N PHE A 212 17.87 2.47 -1.36
CA PHE A 212 16.59 2.53 -0.66
C PHE A 212 16.55 1.50 0.45
N LYS A 213 15.68 1.70 1.44
CA LYS A 213 15.51 0.72 2.53
C LYS A 213 15.07 -0.64 1.97
N ASP A 214 14.19 -0.62 0.98
CA ASP A 214 13.65 -1.80 0.29
C ASP A 214 13.21 -1.45 -1.14
N TYR A 215 12.72 -2.45 -1.87
CA TYR A 215 12.22 -2.30 -3.24
C TYR A 215 11.02 -1.35 -3.33
N ASP A 216 10.15 -1.32 -2.32
CA ASP A 216 8.93 -0.51 -2.36
C ASP A 216 9.24 0.97 -2.25
N ASP A 217 10.22 1.35 -1.42
CA ASP A 217 10.74 2.72 -1.34
C ASP A 217 11.31 3.19 -2.68
N TYR A 218 12.02 2.31 -3.41
CA TYR A 218 12.48 2.61 -4.78
C TYR A 218 11.31 2.81 -5.75
N VAL A 219 10.31 1.91 -5.75
CA VAL A 219 9.15 2.02 -6.63
C VAL A 219 8.39 3.33 -6.36
N ALA A 220 8.26 3.73 -5.09
CA ALA A 220 7.67 5.00 -4.70
C ALA A 220 8.47 6.20 -5.24
N TYR A 221 9.80 6.18 -5.11
CA TYR A 221 10.70 7.20 -5.66
C TYR A 221 10.59 7.33 -7.18
N ALA A 222 10.65 6.20 -7.90
CA ALA A 222 10.60 6.17 -9.35
C ALA A 222 9.30 6.79 -9.87
N ARG A 223 8.15 6.42 -9.28
CA ARG A 223 6.84 7.00 -9.62
C ARG A 223 6.83 8.52 -9.46
N MET A 224 7.43 9.05 -8.40
CA MET A 224 7.50 10.49 -8.15
C MET A 224 8.30 11.21 -9.25
N ILE A 225 9.47 10.69 -9.61
CA ILE A 225 10.33 11.26 -10.67
C ILE A 225 9.60 11.25 -12.02
N TYR A 226 8.99 10.11 -12.39
CA TYR A 226 8.24 10.01 -13.65
C TYR A 226 7.03 10.95 -13.70
N SER A 227 6.28 11.08 -12.61
CA SER A 227 5.13 12.00 -12.53
C SER A 227 5.54 13.48 -12.63
N SER A 228 6.74 13.83 -12.14
CA SER A 228 7.29 15.19 -12.20
C SER A 228 7.80 15.54 -13.60
N SER A 229 8.37 14.55 -14.31
CA SER A 229 8.84 14.71 -15.70
C SER A 229 7.69 14.99 -16.68
N ILE A 230 6.52 14.36 -16.46
CA ILE A 230 5.33 14.55 -17.30
C ILE A 230 4.73 15.96 -17.14
N LYS A 231 4.76 16.53 -15.92
CA LYS A 231 4.22 17.87 -15.64
C LYS A 231 5.08 19.04 -16.17
N GLY A 232 6.33 18.78 -16.56
CA GLY A 232 7.23 19.80 -17.10
C GLY A 232 7.22 19.93 -18.63
N SER A 233 6.34 19.20 -19.32
CA SER A 233 6.27 19.15 -20.80
C SER A 233 5.00 19.78 -21.40
N THR A 234 4.29 20.60 -20.63
CA THR A 234 3.11 21.39 -21.03
C THR A 234 3.31 22.84 -20.66
#